data_AF-A0A923Q995-F1
#
_entry.id   AF-A0A923Q995-F1
#
_cell.length_a   1.000
_cell.length_b   1.000
_cell.length_c   1.000
_cell.angle_alpha   90.00
_cell.angle_beta   90.00
_cell.angle_gamma   90.00
#
_symmetry.space_group_name_H-M   'P 1'
#
loop_
_entity.id
_entity.type
_entity.pdbx_description
1 polymer ?
#
loop_
_entity_poly.entity_id
_entity_poly.type
_entity_poly.pdbx_seq_one_letter_code
_entity_poly.pdbx_strand_id
1 'polypeptide(L)'
;MKSDWVQPVKRVDKPWGHEEWFALVDGKFCGKAIHVREGHSLSLQYHERKEETIAVQSGRLLVEVGPHEEHLEEFELEPGEAIHLTPGTRHRVTALVDTV
;
A
#
# COMPACT_ATOMS: atom_id res chain seq x y z
N MET A 1 32.67 8.37 6.49
CA MET A 1 31.70 7.64 7.34
C MET A 1 30.33 8.28 7.16
N LYS A 2 29.26 7.47 7.19
CA LYS A 2 27.89 8.02 7.25
C LYS A 2 27.52 8.36 8.71
N SER A 3 26.53 9.23 8.89
CA SER A 3 26.00 9.65 10.20
C SER A 3 25.18 8.54 10.87
N ASP A 4 25.17 8.48 12.20
CA ASP A 4 24.32 7.55 12.99
C ASP A 4 22.82 7.80 12.80
N TRP A 5 22.46 8.94 12.23
CA TRP A 5 21.09 9.28 11.85
C TRP A 5 20.61 8.54 10.59
N VAL A 6 21.53 7.93 9.82
CA VAL A 6 21.17 7.19 8.61
C VAL A 6 20.82 5.75 8.98
N GLN A 7 19.56 5.38 8.74
CA GLN A 7 19.09 4.00 8.89
C GLN A 7 18.92 3.36 7.50
N PRO A 8 19.24 2.08 7.32
CA PRO A 8 18.97 1.37 6.08
C PRO A 8 17.46 1.13 5.91
N VAL A 9 16.97 1.26 4.68
CA VAL A 9 15.61 0.84 4.31
C VAL A 9 15.53 -0.68 4.39
N LYS A 10 14.51 -1.21 5.08
CA LYS A 10 14.33 -2.66 5.22
C LYS A 10 13.49 -3.20 4.05
N ARG A 11 14.03 -4.15 3.30
CA ARG A 11 13.29 -4.88 2.25
C ARG A 11 12.66 -6.16 2.80
N VAL A 12 11.42 -6.44 2.39
CA VAL A 12 10.69 -7.67 2.73
C VAL A 12 10.03 -8.23 1.47
N ASP A 13 10.51 -9.37 0.98
CA ASP A 13 9.96 -10.02 -0.21
C ASP A 13 8.63 -10.73 0.08
N LYS A 14 7.74 -10.76 -0.92
CA LYS A 14 6.38 -11.27 -0.85
C LYS A 14 6.02 -12.05 -2.13
N PRO A 15 5.03 -12.96 -2.09
CA PRO A 15 4.62 -13.72 -3.29
C PRO A 15 4.12 -12.84 -4.45
N TRP A 16 3.71 -11.60 -4.18
CA TRP A 16 3.23 -10.61 -5.16
C TRP A 16 4.26 -9.54 -5.54
N GLY A 17 5.46 -9.55 -4.94
CA GLY A 17 6.45 -8.49 -5.13
C GLY A 17 7.30 -8.27 -3.87
N HIS A 18 7.42 -7.04 -3.39
CA HIS A 18 8.15 -6.75 -2.15
C HIS A 18 7.75 -5.41 -1.52
N GLU A 19 8.13 -5.21 -0.27
CA GLU A 19 7.98 -3.95 0.47
C GLU A 19 9.36 -3.37 0.80
N GLU A 20 9.48 -2.05 0.74
CA GLU A 20 10.63 -1.29 1.22
C GLU A 20 10.19 -0.35 2.34
N TRP A 21 10.59 -0.63 3.58
CA TRP A 21 10.16 0.11 4.77
C TRP A 21 11.15 1.24 5.05
N PHE A 22 10.73 2.46 4.71
CA PHE A 22 11.55 3.66 4.90
C PHE A 22 11.20 4.42 6.19
N ALA A 23 10.03 4.18 6.77
CA ALA A 23 9.67 4.69 8.08
C ALA A 23 8.95 3.62 8.89
N LEU A 24 9.45 3.33 10.09
CA LEU A 24 8.79 2.46 11.06
C LEU A 24 8.94 3.09 12.44
N VAL A 25 7.99 3.93 12.80
CA VAL A 25 7.99 4.62 14.09
C VAL A 25 6.93 3.97 14.96
N ASP A 26 7.38 3.20 15.95
CA ASP A 26 6.51 2.39 16.80
C ASP A 26 5.41 3.23 17.47
N GLY A 27 4.20 2.69 17.46
CA GLY A 27 2.99 3.37 17.94
C GLY A 27 2.59 4.64 17.19
N LYS A 28 3.25 5.01 16.09
CA LYS A 28 2.97 6.23 15.32
C LYS A 28 2.60 5.95 13.86
N PHE A 29 3.59 5.77 12.99
CA PHE A 29 3.34 5.60 11.55
C PHE A 29 4.36 4.67 10.90
N CYS A 30 3.93 4.11 9.77
CA CYS A 30 4.76 3.30 8.89
C CYS A 30 4.70 3.90 7.49
N GLY A 31 5.86 4.04 6.85
CA GLY A 31 6.01 4.43 5.46
C GLY A 31 6.66 3.30 4.68
N LYS A 32 6.02 2.89 3.59
CA LYS A 32 6.50 1.82 2.72
C LYS A 32 6.40 2.24 1.26
N ALA A 33 7.40 1.89 0.46
CA ALA A 33 7.20 1.72 -0.98
C ALA A 33 6.81 0.25 -1.20
N ILE A 34 5.70 0.00 -1.89
CA ILE A 34 5.16 -1.34 -2.06
C ILE A 34 5.19 -1.67 -3.54
N HIS A 35 6.08 -2.57 -3.93
CA HIS A 35 6.23 -2.99 -5.32
C HIS A 35 5.35 -4.21 -5.56
N VAL A 36 4.32 -4.05 -6.39
CA VAL A 36 3.39 -5.12 -6.74
C VAL A 36 3.57 -5.46 -8.22
N ARG A 37 3.82 -6.75 -8.50
CA ARG A 37 3.96 -7.25 -9.87
C ARG A 37 2.61 -7.28 -10.58
N GLU A 38 2.61 -7.04 -11.89
CA GLU A 38 1.42 -7.12 -12.75
C GLU A 38 0.61 -8.39 -12.48
N GLY A 39 -0.72 -8.23 -12.42
CA GLY A 39 -1.68 -9.31 -12.20
C GLY A 39 -1.73 -9.84 -10.76
N HIS A 40 -0.90 -9.32 -9.85
CA HIS A 40 -0.94 -9.71 -8.44
C HIS A 40 -1.71 -8.71 -7.59
N SER A 41 -2.26 -9.22 -6.49
CA SER A 41 -3.03 -8.43 -5.53
C SER A 41 -2.51 -8.58 -4.12
N LEU A 42 -2.73 -7.54 -3.30
CA LEU A 42 -2.62 -7.66 -1.86
C LEU A 42 -3.83 -8.44 -1.32
N SER A 43 -3.72 -8.99 -0.11
CA SER A 43 -4.89 -9.54 0.58
C SER A 43 -5.92 -8.44 0.86
N LEU A 44 -7.19 -8.80 1.01
CA LEU A 44 -8.20 -7.85 1.48
C LEU A 44 -7.80 -7.35 2.87
N GLN A 45 -7.65 -6.04 3.01
CA GLN A 45 -7.23 -5.38 4.24
C GLN A 45 -8.42 -4.83 5.00
N TYR A 46 -8.32 -4.83 6.33
CA TYR A 46 -9.24 -4.18 7.24
C TYR A 46 -8.46 -3.74 8.49
N HIS A 47 -8.61 -2.48 8.88
CA HIS A 47 -7.93 -1.93 10.04
C HIS A 47 -8.94 -1.36 11.03
N GLU A 48 -8.91 -1.84 12.28
CA GLU A 48 -9.78 -1.31 13.33
C GLU A 48 -9.37 0.08 13.83
N ARG A 49 -8.08 0.41 13.71
CA ARG A 49 -7.48 1.62 14.29
C ARG A 49 -6.58 2.41 13.35
N LYS A 50 -5.92 1.72 12.41
CA LYS A 50 -4.92 2.32 11.52
C LYS A 50 -5.63 3.07 10.40
N GLU A 51 -5.20 4.29 10.16
CA GLU A 51 -5.54 5.08 8.98
C GLU A 51 -4.45 4.87 7.92
N GLU A 52 -4.83 4.83 6.65
CA GLU A 52 -3.93 4.48 5.55
C GLU A 52 -4.15 5.40 4.36
N THR A 53 -3.06 5.84 3.74
CA THR A 53 -3.12 6.55 2.45
C THR A 53 -2.26 5.78 1.47
N ILE A 54 -2.83 5.45 0.32
CA ILE A 54 -2.13 4.79 -0.79
C ILE A 54 -2.03 5.80 -1.91
N ALA A 55 -0.82 6.01 -2.43
CA ALA A 55 -0.57 6.86 -3.58
C ALA A 55 0.22 6.05 -4.62
N VAL A 56 -0.11 6.22 -5.89
CA VAL A 56 0.62 5.53 -6.98
C VAL A 56 1.78 6.42 -7.40
N GLN A 57 3.00 5.92 -7.25
CA GLN A 57 4.21 6.60 -7.72
C GLN A 57 4.48 6.25 -9.19
N SER A 58 4.25 4.99 -9.59
CA SER A 58 4.38 4.53 -10.97
C SER A 58 3.55 3.28 -11.19
N GLY A 59 3.06 3.05 -12.40
CA GLY A 59 2.21 1.90 -12.71
C GLY A 59 0.73 2.27 -12.63
N ARG A 60 -0.13 1.31 -12.27
CA ARG A 60 -1.58 1.49 -12.20
C ARG A 60 -2.23 0.42 -11.32
N LEU A 61 -3.07 0.84 -10.40
CA LEU A 61 -3.80 -0.06 -9.49
C LEU A 61 -5.28 -0.11 -9.84
N LEU A 62 -5.88 -1.28 -9.76
CA LEU A 62 -7.30 -1.42 -9.48
C LEU A 62 -7.49 -1.45 -7.97
N VAL A 63 -8.36 -0.58 -7.47
CA VAL A 63 -8.75 -0.51 -6.06
C VAL A 63 -10.16 -1.06 -5.90
N GLU A 64 -10.33 -2.02 -5.01
CA GLU A 64 -11.64 -2.45 -4.49
C GLU A 64 -11.79 -1.86 -3.08
N VAL A 65 -12.82 -1.07 -2.79
CA VAL A 65 -12.97 -0.39 -1.48
C VAL A 65 -14.43 -0.25 -1.04
N GLY A 66 -14.72 -0.44 0.24
CA GLY A 66 -16.06 -0.25 0.76
C GLY A 66 -16.24 -0.61 2.24
N PRO A 67 -17.46 -0.40 2.78
CA PRO A 67 -17.77 -0.70 4.18
C PRO A 67 -17.91 -2.21 4.46
N HIS A 68 -18.25 -3.00 3.45
CA HIS A 68 -18.50 -4.44 3.55
C HIS A 68 -17.91 -5.18 2.34
N GLU A 69 -17.50 -6.44 2.53
CA GLU A 69 -16.85 -7.23 1.46
C GLU A 69 -17.76 -7.55 0.27
N GLU A 70 -19.07 -7.53 0.47
CA GLU A 70 -20.08 -7.74 -0.57
C GLU A 70 -20.43 -6.45 -1.35
N HIS A 71 -19.92 -5.31 -0.90
CA HIS A 71 -20.25 -3.97 -1.42
C HIS A 71 -18.99 -3.13 -1.59
N LEU A 72 -18.08 -3.60 -2.44
CA LEU A 72 -16.86 -2.86 -2.80
C LEU A 72 -17.11 -2.09 -4.09
N GLU A 73 -16.78 -0.81 -4.07
CA GLU A 73 -16.63 0.02 -5.26
C GLU A 73 -15.28 -0.26 -5.90
N GLU A 74 -15.23 -0.19 -7.24
CA GLU A 74 -14.02 -0.44 -8.02
C GLU A 74 -13.65 0.78 -8.87
N PHE A 75 -12.38 1.18 -8.80
CA PHE A 75 -11.82 2.22 -9.66
C PHE A 75 -10.30 2.08 -9.80
N GLU A 76 -9.75 2.70 -10.83
CA GLU A 76 -8.31 2.73 -11.05
C GLU A 76 -7.66 3.91 -10.33
N LEU A 77 -6.42 3.72 -9.88
CA LEU A 77 -5.52 4.80 -9.48
C LEU A 77 -4.30 4.82 -10.41
N GLU A 78 -3.99 6.01 -10.91
CA GLU A 78 -2.87 6.31 -11.80
C GLU A 78 -1.77 7.12 -11.08
N PRO A 79 -0.55 7.24 -11.66
CA PRO A 79 0.55 7.96 -11.04
C PRO A 79 0.19 9.41 -10.70
N GLY A 80 0.45 9.80 -9.45
CA GLY A 80 0.09 11.12 -8.92
C GLY A 80 -1.28 11.16 -8.24
N GLU A 81 -2.06 10.09 -8.30
CA GLU A 81 -3.32 9.96 -7.58
C GLU A 81 -3.14 9.20 -6.26
N ALA A 82 -4.04 9.47 -5.32
CA ALA A 82 -4.02 8.84 -4.01
C ALA A 82 -5.44 8.61 -3.48
N ILE A 83 -5.57 7.58 -2.64
CA ILE A 83 -6.77 7.28 -1.87
C ILE A 83 -6.44 7.35 -0.38
N HIS A 84 -7.36 7.93 0.37
CA HIS A 84 -7.34 7.95 1.82
C HIS A 84 -8.35 6.96 2.39
N LEU A 85 -7.89 6.08 3.27
CA LEU A 85 -8.62 4.95 3.83
C LEU A 85 -8.72 5.12 5.34
N THR A 86 -9.91 5.47 5.82
CA THR A 86 -10.21 5.59 7.24
C THR A 86 -10.36 4.21 7.90
N PRO A 87 -10.14 4.10 9.23
CA PRO A 87 -10.39 2.87 9.96
C PRO A 87 -11.79 2.33 9.73
N GLY A 88 -11.92 1.00 9.67
CA GLY A 88 -13.17 0.32 9.36
C GLY A 88 -13.45 0.12 7.87
N THR A 89 -12.64 0.71 6.98
CA THR A 89 -12.75 0.54 5.53
C THR A 89 -12.09 -0.75 5.07
N ARG A 90 -12.81 -1.59 4.33
CA ARG A 90 -12.23 -2.75 3.64
C ARG A 90 -11.68 -2.30 2.30
N HIS A 91 -10.48 -2.75 1.98
CA HIS A 91 -9.89 -2.43 0.68
C HIS A 91 -8.93 -3.52 0.20
N ARG A 92 -8.80 -3.64 -1.12
CA ARG A 92 -7.78 -4.42 -1.81
C ARG A 92 -7.22 -3.59 -2.95
N VAL A 93 -5.93 -3.77 -3.24
CA VAL A 93 -5.32 -3.25 -4.46
C VAL A 93 -4.77 -4.40 -5.29
N THR A 94 -4.94 -4.29 -6.60
CA THR A 94 -4.41 -5.21 -7.61
C THR A 94 -3.62 -4.40 -8.62
N ALA A 95 -2.39 -4.83 -8.90
CA ALA A 95 -1.55 -4.18 -9.90
C ALA A 95 -2.00 -4.56 -11.32
N LEU A 96 -2.48 -3.58 -12.08
CA LEU A 96 -2.83 -3.77 -13.49
C LEU A 96 -1.60 -3.81 -14.40
N VAL A 97 -0.50 -3.22 -13.94
CA VAL A 97 0.87 -3.30 -14.47
C VAL A 97 1.83 -3.26 -13.28
N ASP A 98 3.10 -3.59 -13.45
CA ASP A 98 4.11 -3.44 -12.38
C ASP A 98 4.01 -2.03 -11.75
N THR A 99 3.75 -1.99 -10.44
CA THR A 99 3.34 -0.77 -9.73
C THR A 99 4.13 -0.55 -8.45
N VAL A 100 4.35 0.73 -8.13
CA VAL A 100 4.90 1.24 -6.87
C VAL A 100 3.97 2.28 -6.29
#